data_AF-A0A317UU50-F1
#
_entry.id   AF-A0A317UU50-F1
#
_cell.length_a   1.000
_cell.length_b   1.000
_cell.length_c   1.000
_cell.angle_alpha   90.00
_cell.angle_beta   90.00
_cell.angle_gamma   90.00
#
_symmetry.space_group_name_H-M   'P 1'
#
loop_
_entity.id
_entity.type
_entity.pdbx_description
1 polymer ?
#
loop_
_entity_poly.entity_id
_entity_poly.type
_entity_poly.pdbx_seq_one_letter_code
_entity_poly.pdbx_strand_id
1 'polypeptide(L)'
;MTAAVQRPVWIFREAEDGREVNQKKWSKVDIRFRGVFKSLKKVPQFEDGVYEENGGNVKSLPTGMSFKDSAKAQSWVVYALLDEILNLLDIRQESEDEHQYFYLRPRLLGCSMEYWTGYRVKHKDAPNTAGWIAIDHHPDINVARCIMPVSTTTTPTQTPSNALATNFQHLLGQLLIHVLRLHPAGDQLPDQEIFLIGLHGSKLHLLRGIFQSSKTSRVWCGHHNTTFMDGLEANNLATLYEDRYMSAAHMERFAEQLHWLQLSRDEPEASATESADPSVFRVLSSKEYDLWLKDEFKDAVRLISALAMYLMSGQARCGILQEIFELFPYGTGLTGEDKSDGVAEESIDDEIEREQLDLLLQEIEIAEMEEKKALKDRFLAQARDSMRETAVDRIGGLRECHHPWWDWVWDDEETDGKMGVGRN
;
A
#
# COMPACT_ATOMS: atom_id res chain seq x y z
N MET A 1 -1.45 -6.39 16.11
CA MET A 1 -1.55 -7.04 14.78
C MET A 1 -3.00 -7.25 14.33
N THR A 2 -3.89 -7.55 15.26
CA THR A 2 -5.23 -8.07 15.05
C THR A 2 -6.31 -7.01 14.80
N ALA A 3 -6.36 -5.91 15.57
CA ALA A 3 -7.47 -4.95 15.49
C ALA A 3 -7.69 -4.30 14.11
N ALA A 4 -6.61 -3.88 13.41
CA ALA A 4 -6.70 -3.23 12.10
C ALA A 4 -7.29 -4.13 11.00
N VAL A 5 -7.04 -5.44 11.10
CA VAL A 5 -7.48 -6.46 10.14
C VAL A 5 -8.81 -7.10 10.58
N GLN A 6 -9.03 -7.25 11.89
CA GLN A 6 -10.17 -7.99 12.42
C GLN A 6 -11.40 -7.11 12.59
N ARG A 7 -11.24 -5.82 12.91
CA ARG A 7 -12.38 -4.92 13.06
C ARG A 7 -12.94 -4.55 11.67
N PRO A 8 -14.21 -4.87 11.38
CA PRO A 8 -14.82 -4.50 10.11
C PRO A 8 -14.87 -2.98 9.96
N VAL A 9 -14.50 -2.51 8.76
CA VAL A 9 -14.68 -1.10 8.38
C VAL A 9 -16.17 -0.77 8.42
N TRP A 10 -16.51 0.48 8.78
CA TRP A 10 -17.90 0.93 8.90
C TRP A 10 -18.80 0.48 7.74
N ILE A 11 -18.32 0.61 6.50
CA ILE A 11 -19.08 0.25 5.29
C ILE A 11 -19.42 -1.24 5.19
N PHE A 12 -18.70 -2.12 5.91
CA PHE A 12 -18.88 -3.57 5.89
C PHE A 12 -19.51 -4.15 7.16
N ARG A 13 -20.00 -3.30 8.06
CA ARG A 13 -20.67 -3.75 9.29
C ARG A 13 -21.99 -4.48 8.99
N GLU A 14 -22.77 -3.95 8.05
CA GLU A 14 -24.11 -4.46 7.71
C GLU A 14 -24.19 -5.06 6.30
N ALA A 15 -23.21 -4.75 5.43
CA ALA A 15 -23.21 -5.16 4.03
C ALA A 15 -21.90 -5.88 3.67
N GLU A 16 -21.99 -6.82 2.74
CA GLU A 16 -20.84 -7.53 2.18
C GLU A 16 -20.23 -6.77 0.98
N ASP A 17 -21.05 -6.03 0.22
CA ASP A 17 -20.62 -5.12 -0.84
C ASP A 17 -20.81 -3.65 -0.41
N GLY A 18 -19.70 -2.91 -0.36
CA GLY A 18 -19.68 -1.51 0.04
C GLY A 18 -20.39 -0.57 -0.95
N ARG A 19 -20.71 -1.04 -2.16
CA ARG A 19 -21.49 -0.28 -3.16
C ARG A 19 -22.95 -0.13 -2.75
N GLU A 20 -23.47 -1.04 -1.92
CA GLU A 20 -24.86 -1.03 -1.44
C GLU A 20 -25.08 -0.01 -0.33
N VAL A 21 -23.99 0.46 0.31
CA VAL A 21 -24.05 1.37 1.45
C VAL A 21 -24.01 2.83 1.01
N ASN A 22 -24.85 3.67 1.64
CA ASN A 22 -24.85 5.10 1.38
C ASN A 22 -23.65 5.80 2.05
N GLN A 23 -22.55 5.91 1.31
CA GLN A 23 -21.31 6.56 1.74
C GLN A 23 -21.46 8.05 2.12
N LYS A 24 -22.55 8.74 1.74
CA LYS A 24 -22.82 10.12 2.20
C LYS A 24 -23.15 10.17 3.68
N LYS A 25 -23.65 9.07 4.25
CA LYS A 25 -24.00 8.93 5.66
C LYS A 25 -22.92 8.20 6.47
N TRP A 26 -21.65 8.36 6.08
CA TRP A 26 -20.54 7.75 6.79
C TRP A 26 -20.55 8.10 8.28
N SER A 27 -20.17 7.15 9.15
CA SER A 27 -20.09 7.38 10.60
C SER A 27 -19.23 8.59 10.95
N LYS A 28 -19.70 9.39 11.90
CA LYS A 28 -18.94 10.53 12.43
C LYS A 28 -17.84 10.09 13.39
N VAL A 29 -17.93 8.87 13.90
CA VAL A 29 -17.03 8.30 14.90
C VAL A 29 -15.99 7.38 14.24
N ASP A 30 -16.41 6.48 13.35
CA ASP A 30 -15.51 5.58 12.63
C ASP A 30 -15.24 6.09 11.21
N ILE A 31 -14.23 6.96 11.08
CA ILE A 31 -13.84 7.58 9.79
C ILE A 31 -12.80 6.79 9.00
N ARG A 32 -12.34 5.65 9.53
CA ARG A 32 -11.24 4.87 8.92
C ARG A 32 -11.59 4.42 7.52
N PHE A 33 -10.60 4.47 6.62
CA PHE A 33 -10.75 4.14 5.20
C PHE A 33 -11.81 4.95 4.43
N ARG A 34 -12.46 5.96 5.03
CA ARG A 34 -13.47 6.78 4.34
C ARG A 34 -12.90 7.41 3.06
N GLY A 35 -11.65 7.87 3.10
CA GLY A 35 -10.94 8.41 1.94
C GLY A 35 -10.78 7.40 0.79
N VAL A 36 -10.56 6.13 1.13
CA VAL A 36 -10.47 5.02 0.16
C VAL A 36 -11.79 4.86 -0.58
N PHE A 37 -12.90 4.68 0.13
CA PHE A 37 -14.21 4.44 -0.50
C PHE A 37 -14.75 5.65 -1.27
N LYS A 38 -14.53 6.87 -0.73
CA LYS A 38 -14.83 8.12 -1.46
C LYS A 38 -14.07 8.21 -2.78
N SER A 39 -12.81 7.79 -2.79
CA SER A 39 -11.97 7.80 -4.00
C SER A 39 -12.34 6.66 -4.94
N LEU A 40 -12.66 5.48 -4.41
CA LEU A 40 -13.13 4.32 -5.20
C LEU A 40 -14.39 4.65 -6.00
N LYS A 41 -15.28 5.49 -5.48
CA LYS A 41 -16.47 5.93 -6.23
C LYS A 41 -16.13 6.71 -7.52
N LYS A 42 -14.92 7.28 -7.58
CA LYS A 42 -14.41 8.10 -8.70
C LYS A 42 -13.53 7.28 -9.67
N VAL A 43 -13.30 5.99 -9.43
CA VAL A 43 -12.49 5.15 -10.32
C VAL A 43 -13.29 4.62 -11.51
N PRO A 44 -12.65 4.32 -12.66
CA PRO A 44 -13.30 3.60 -13.74
C PRO A 44 -13.75 2.20 -13.29
N GLN A 45 -14.90 1.76 -13.79
CA GLN A 45 -15.38 0.39 -13.59
C GLN A 45 -14.98 -0.46 -14.78
N PHE A 46 -14.32 -1.58 -14.53
CA PHE A 46 -13.96 -2.57 -15.56
C PHE A 46 -14.91 -3.77 -15.50
N GLU A 47 -15.12 -4.43 -16.63
CA GLU A 47 -15.92 -5.66 -16.70
C GLU A 47 -15.18 -6.83 -16.05
N ASP A 48 -13.95 -7.03 -16.51
CA ASP A 48 -13.09 -8.16 -16.19
C ASP A 48 -11.82 -7.69 -15.47
N GLY A 49 -11.08 -8.64 -14.90
CA GLY A 49 -9.78 -8.42 -14.27
C GLY A 49 -8.68 -8.12 -15.27
N VAL A 50 -7.58 -7.49 -14.83
CA VAL A 50 -6.50 -7.11 -15.76
C VAL A 50 -5.75 -8.33 -16.30
N TYR A 51 -5.81 -9.45 -15.59
CA TYR A 51 -5.15 -10.72 -15.94
C TYR A 51 -6.11 -11.80 -16.44
N GLU A 52 -7.39 -11.47 -16.64
CA GLU A 52 -8.38 -12.37 -17.22
C GLU A 52 -8.26 -12.41 -18.76
N GLU A 53 -8.81 -13.44 -19.42
CA GLU A 53 -8.60 -13.70 -20.86
C GLU A 53 -8.97 -12.51 -21.77
N ASN A 54 -10.03 -11.77 -21.41
CA ASN A 54 -10.51 -10.62 -22.17
C ASN A 54 -9.78 -9.32 -21.84
N GLY A 55 -8.95 -9.32 -20.78
CA GLY A 55 -8.34 -8.14 -20.19
C GLY A 55 -9.35 -7.16 -19.59
N GLY A 56 -8.84 -6.02 -19.14
CA GLY A 56 -9.65 -4.98 -18.51
C GLY A 56 -10.27 -4.04 -19.54
N ASN A 57 -11.57 -4.21 -19.82
CA ASN A 57 -12.36 -3.25 -20.62
C ASN A 57 -13.23 -2.39 -19.71
N VAL A 58 -13.18 -1.06 -19.89
CA VAL A 58 -14.02 -0.14 -19.12
C VAL A 58 -15.49 -0.38 -19.45
N LYS A 59 -16.24 -0.79 -18.43
CA LYS A 59 -17.70 -0.94 -18.44
C LYS A 59 -18.40 0.41 -18.34
N SER A 60 -17.96 1.23 -17.40
CA SER A 60 -18.60 2.50 -17.10
C SER A 60 -17.63 3.49 -16.46
N LEU A 61 -17.95 4.77 -16.58
CA LEU A 61 -17.24 5.87 -15.94
C LEU A 61 -18.18 6.60 -14.97
N PRO A 62 -17.63 7.18 -13.88
CA PRO A 62 -18.38 8.10 -13.04
C PRO A 62 -18.94 9.27 -13.85
N THR A 63 -20.17 9.67 -13.53
CA THR A 63 -20.87 10.76 -14.22
C THR A 63 -20.06 12.05 -14.19
N GLY A 64 -19.86 12.67 -15.36
CA GLY A 64 -19.16 13.95 -15.47
C GLY A 64 -17.63 13.87 -15.41
N MET A 65 -17.03 12.66 -15.34
CA MET A 65 -15.58 12.48 -15.33
C MET A 65 -15.04 11.93 -16.64
N SER A 66 -13.89 12.44 -17.07
CA SER A 66 -13.13 11.81 -18.15
C SER A 66 -12.48 10.52 -17.66
N PHE A 67 -12.12 9.60 -18.58
CA PHE A 67 -11.34 8.42 -18.21
C PHE A 67 -10.03 8.82 -17.54
N LYS A 68 -9.35 9.88 -18.02
CA LYS A 68 -8.07 10.34 -17.45
C LYS A 68 -8.21 10.79 -16.00
N ASP A 69 -9.29 11.49 -15.67
CA ASP A 69 -9.53 11.96 -14.31
C ASP A 69 -9.94 10.82 -13.38
N SER A 70 -10.79 9.90 -13.88
CA SER A 70 -11.15 8.68 -13.17
C SER A 70 -9.92 7.78 -12.96
N ALA A 71 -9.02 7.72 -13.94
CA ALA A 71 -7.79 6.93 -13.84
C ALA A 71 -6.85 7.49 -12.78
N LYS A 72 -6.78 8.83 -12.62
CA LYS A 72 -6.06 9.47 -11.50
C LYS A 72 -6.68 9.15 -10.15
N ALA A 73 -8.01 8.99 -10.07
CA ALA A 73 -8.69 8.60 -8.83
C ALA A 73 -8.14 7.30 -8.25
N GLN A 74 -7.70 6.36 -9.10
CA GLN A 74 -7.05 5.12 -8.66
C GLN A 74 -5.78 5.39 -7.83
N SER A 75 -4.96 6.38 -8.22
CA SER A 75 -3.76 6.73 -7.46
C SER A 75 -4.12 7.20 -6.04
N TRP A 76 -5.17 7.99 -5.91
CA TRP A 76 -5.68 8.47 -4.63
C TRP A 76 -6.24 7.35 -3.76
N VAL A 77 -6.89 6.34 -4.36
CA VAL A 77 -7.34 5.13 -3.64
C VAL A 77 -6.15 4.42 -3.02
N VAL A 78 -5.12 4.13 -3.81
CA VAL A 78 -3.94 3.42 -3.30
C VAL A 78 -3.23 4.24 -2.23
N TYR A 79 -3.07 5.55 -2.42
CA TYR A 79 -2.48 6.42 -1.42
C TYR A 79 -3.27 6.42 -0.11
N ALA A 80 -4.59 6.64 -0.16
CA ALA A 80 -5.43 6.66 1.03
C ALA A 80 -5.43 5.31 1.75
N LEU A 81 -5.39 4.20 1.01
CA LEU A 81 -5.33 2.86 1.57
C LEU A 81 -3.99 2.62 2.28
N LEU A 82 -2.89 2.95 1.62
CA LEU A 82 -1.54 2.81 2.18
C LEU A 82 -1.33 3.72 3.38
N ASP A 83 -1.79 4.97 3.33
CA ASP A 83 -1.65 5.93 4.42
C ASP A 83 -2.38 5.44 5.67
N GLU A 84 -3.64 4.99 5.52
CA GLU A 84 -4.41 4.44 6.63
C GLU A 84 -3.73 3.18 7.22
N ILE A 85 -3.31 2.23 6.38
CA ILE A 85 -2.69 0.98 6.85
C ILE A 85 -1.35 1.28 7.55
N LEU A 86 -0.48 2.09 6.95
CA LEU A 86 0.84 2.38 7.52
C LEU A 86 0.73 3.18 8.82
N ASN A 87 -0.21 4.13 8.92
CA ASN A 87 -0.48 4.85 10.15
C ASN A 87 -1.05 3.93 11.25
N LEU A 88 -1.87 2.94 10.90
CA LEU A 88 -2.40 1.96 11.86
C LEU A 88 -1.33 0.96 12.34
N LEU A 89 -0.37 0.62 11.49
CA LEU A 89 0.72 -0.29 11.84
C LEU A 89 1.79 0.41 12.68
N ASP A 90 2.06 1.68 12.41
CA ASP A 90 3.04 2.53 13.11
C ASP A 90 4.40 1.84 13.32
N ILE A 91 4.86 1.11 12.30
CA ILE A 91 6.14 0.40 12.37
C ILE A 91 7.27 1.40 12.19
N ARG A 92 8.17 1.44 13.16
CA ARG A 92 9.31 2.34 13.23
C ARG A 92 10.59 1.53 13.40
N GLN A 93 11.63 1.96 12.70
CA GLN A 93 12.98 1.45 12.88
C GLN A 93 13.85 2.55 13.48
N GLU A 94 14.40 2.30 14.67
CA GLU A 94 15.29 3.26 15.31
C GLU A 94 16.56 3.50 14.47
N SER A 95 17.02 4.75 14.49
CA SER A 95 18.21 5.20 13.78
C SER A 95 19.34 5.37 14.80
N GLU A 96 19.83 6.59 15.02
CA GLU A 96 20.91 6.90 15.98
C GLU A 96 20.41 6.99 17.44
N ASP A 97 19.19 7.48 17.66
CA ASP A 97 18.59 7.74 18.98
C ASP A 97 17.15 7.23 19.05
N GLU A 98 16.61 7.02 20.26
CA GLU A 98 15.20 6.64 20.51
C GLU A 98 14.16 7.65 20.00
N HIS A 99 14.59 8.87 19.67
CA HIS A 99 13.74 9.92 19.08
C HIS A 99 13.89 10.04 17.56
N GLN A 100 14.79 9.25 16.97
CA GLN A 100 15.06 9.26 15.54
C GLN A 100 14.72 7.91 14.93
N TYR A 101 13.85 7.90 13.94
CA TYR A 101 13.39 6.64 13.37
C TYR A 101 13.05 6.74 11.90
N PHE A 102 13.23 5.62 11.21
CA PHE A 102 12.74 5.39 9.87
C PHE A 102 11.33 4.82 9.89
N TYR A 103 10.51 5.22 8.93
CA TYR A 103 9.15 4.72 8.75
C TYR A 103 8.76 4.70 7.28
N LEU A 104 7.77 3.89 6.92
CA LEU A 104 7.23 3.86 5.56
C LEU A 104 6.21 4.96 5.35
N ARG A 105 6.26 5.61 4.19
CA ARG A 105 5.34 6.67 3.82
C ARG A 105 4.90 6.56 2.36
N PRO A 106 3.59 6.62 2.06
CA PRO A 106 3.11 6.67 0.68
C PRO A 106 3.32 8.08 0.10
N ARG A 107 3.59 8.16 -1.21
CA ARG A 107 3.84 9.41 -1.94
C ARG A 107 3.16 9.38 -3.30
N LEU A 108 2.34 10.39 -3.60
CA LEU A 108 1.69 10.58 -4.89
C LEU A 108 2.59 11.34 -5.87
N LEU A 109 3.73 10.73 -6.21
CA LEU A 109 4.70 11.31 -7.12
C LEU A 109 4.76 10.46 -8.40
N GLY A 110 4.18 10.97 -9.48
CA GLY A 110 4.32 10.34 -10.78
C GLY A 110 5.67 10.66 -11.41
N CYS A 111 6.43 9.62 -11.76
CA CYS A 111 7.74 9.77 -12.39
C CYS A 111 7.91 8.73 -13.51
N SER A 112 8.49 9.14 -14.63
CA SER A 112 8.99 8.21 -15.64
C SER A 112 10.31 7.63 -15.18
N MET A 113 10.47 6.32 -15.34
CA MET A 113 11.69 5.64 -14.92
C MET A 113 12.61 5.33 -16.09
N GLU A 114 13.91 5.38 -15.81
CA GLU A 114 14.90 4.70 -16.64
C GLU A 114 14.99 3.25 -16.18
N TYR A 115 15.10 2.31 -17.12
CA TYR A 115 15.33 0.91 -16.81
C TYR A 115 16.30 0.30 -17.80
N TRP A 116 17.03 -0.73 -17.37
CA TRP A 116 18.07 -1.36 -18.17
C TRP A 116 17.72 -2.83 -18.41
N THR A 117 18.02 -3.31 -19.60
CA THR A 117 17.75 -4.70 -20.03
C THR A 117 19.02 -5.50 -20.30
N GLY A 118 20.18 -4.90 -20.01
CA GLY A 118 21.50 -5.49 -20.22
C GLY A 118 22.59 -4.45 -20.12
N TYR A 119 23.84 -4.84 -20.35
CA TYR A 119 24.98 -3.92 -20.29
C TYR A 119 24.80 -2.72 -21.22
N ARG A 120 24.61 -1.52 -20.64
CA ARG A 120 24.44 -0.24 -21.35
C ARG A 120 23.21 -0.17 -22.28
N VAL A 121 22.26 -1.10 -22.18
CA VAL A 121 21.00 -1.04 -22.92
C VAL A 121 19.97 -0.31 -22.06
N LYS A 122 19.88 1.00 -22.27
CA LYS A 122 19.07 1.93 -21.48
C LYS A 122 17.77 2.26 -22.17
N HIS A 123 16.68 2.25 -21.41
CA HIS A 123 15.35 2.60 -21.87
C HIS A 123 14.77 3.71 -21.01
N LYS A 124 14.02 4.63 -21.63
CA LYS A 124 13.37 5.78 -20.98
C LYS A 124 11.89 5.90 -21.33
N ASP A 125 11.35 4.83 -21.92
CA ASP A 125 9.96 4.70 -22.34
C ASP A 125 9.10 4.03 -21.26
N ALA A 126 9.59 3.92 -20.02
CA ALA A 126 8.80 3.38 -18.95
C ALA A 126 7.56 4.26 -18.71
N PRO A 127 6.40 3.65 -18.44
CA PRO A 127 5.21 4.36 -17.98
C PRO A 127 5.50 5.19 -16.73
N ASN A 128 4.72 6.25 -16.56
CA ASN A 128 4.75 7.02 -15.33
C ASN A 128 4.15 6.19 -14.19
N THR A 129 4.83 6.17 -13.06
CA THR A 129 4.25 5.63 -11.83
C THR A 129 3.04 6.45 -11.39
N ALA A 130 2.12 5.80 -10.68
CA ALA A 130 1.00 6.47 -10.02
C ALA A 130 1.39 7.05 -8.65
N GLY A 131 2.45 6.50 -8.05
CA GLY A 131 2.97 6.87 -6.75
C GLY A 131 4.05 5.90 -6.29
N TRP A 132 4.42 6.02 -5.03
CA TRP A 132 5.52 5.29 -4.42
C TRP A 132 5.25 5.02 -2.95
N ILE A 133 5.76 3.91 -2.44
CA ILE A 133 6.11 3.80 -1.02
C ILE A 133 7.58 4.19 -0.90
N ALA A 134 7.87 5.08 0.04
CA ALA A 134 9.21 5.50 0.38
C ALA A 134 9.51 5.18 1.85
N ILE A 135 10.79 4.98 2.15
CA ILE A 135 11.30 5.06 3.51
C ILE A 135 11.68 6.52 3.78
N ASP A 136 11.19 7.02 4.91
CA ASP A 136 11.35 8.38 5.39
C ASP A 136 11.98 8.37 6.78
N HIS A 137 12.45 9.52 7.26
CA HIS A 137 13.11 9.64 8.56
C HIS A 137 12.45 10.73 9.41
N HIS A 138 12.38 10.50 10.72
CA HIS A 138 12.01 11.49 11.72
C HIS A 138 13.23 11.83 12.59
N PRO A 139 13.59 13.11 12.81
CA PRO A 139 13.06 14.29 12.14
C PRO A 139 13.39 14.27 10.64
N ASP A 140 12.60 15.00 9.84
CA ASP A 140 12.70 14.99 8.38
C ASP A 140 14.08 15.47 7.90
N ILE A 141 14.82 14.59 7.23
CA ILE A 141 16.13 14.87 6.64
C ILE A 141 16.03 15.27 5.16
N ASN A 142 14.81 15.43 4.63
CA ASN A 142 14.50 15.76 3.23
C ASN A 142 15.08 14.75 2.20
N VAL A 143 15.31 13.50 2.61
CA VAL A 143 15.81 12.43 1.73
C VAL A 143 14.84 11.25 1.76
N ALA A 144 13.79 11.34 0.97
CA ALA A 144 12.88 10.23 0.77
C ALA A 144 13.45 9.24 -0.25
N ARG A 145 13.54 7.96 0.11
CA ARG A 145 14.03 6.91 -0.79
C ARG A 145 12.88 6.00 -1.20
N CYS A 146 12.54 5.98 -2.49
CA CYS A 146 11.41 5.22 -3.02
C CYS A 146 11.75 3.73 -3.10
N ILE A 147 11.04 2.90 -2.33
CA ILE A 147 11.30 1.46 -2.19
C ILE A 147 10.40 0.59 -3.06
N MET A 148 9.21 1.08 -3.42
CA MET A 148 8.24 0.32 -4.19
C MET A 148 7.35 1.25 -5.04
N PRO A 149 7.26 1.05 -6.36
CA PRO A 149 6.33 1.78 -7.20
C PRO A 149 4.88 1.35 -7.02
N VAL A 150 3.98 2.30 -7.27
CA VAL A 150 2.55 2.06 -7.47
C VAL A 150 2.23 2.26 -8.94
N SER A 151 1.47 1.34 -9.51
CA SER A 151 0.95 1.40 -10.88
C SER A 151 -0.57 1.45 -10.87
N THR A 152 -1.14 2.13 -11.86
CA THR A 152 -2.60 2.17 -12.07
C THR A 152 -2.89 2.04 -13.56
N THR A 153 -4.10 1.59 -13.88
CA THR A 153 -4.52 1.49 -15.28
C THR A 153 -4.71 2.87 -15.89
N THR A 154 -4.02 3.12 -17.00
CA THR A 154 -4.00 4.42 -17.70
C THR A 154 -4.72 4.39 -19.05
N THR A 155 -5.25 3.24 -19.46
CA THR A 155 -5.97 3.07 -20.73
C THR A 155 -7.37 2.47 -20.52
N PRO A 156 -8.37 2.86 -21.34
CA PRO A 156 -9.74 2.31 -21.23
C PRO A 156 -9.86 0.82 -21.59
N THR A 157 -8.91 0.32 -22.37
CA THR A 157 -8.76 -1.09 -22.68
C THR A 157 -7.35 -1.48 -22.32
N GLN A 158 -7.20 -2.57 -21.56
CA GLN A 158 -5.90 -3.05 -21.14
C GLN A 158 -5.82 -4.55 -21.33
N THR A 159 -4.94 -4.99 -22.23
CA THR A 159 -4.67 -6.41 -22.41
C THR A 159 -3.73 -6.91 -21.31
N PRO A 160 -3.82 -8.19 -20.90
CA PRO A 160 -2.94 -8.75 -19.88
C PRO A 160 -1.47 -8.60 -20.23
N SER A 161 -1.10 -8.84 -21.50
CA SER A 161 0.27 -8.70 -21.98
C SER A 161 0.79 -7.26 -21.84
N ASN A 162 -0.03 -6.26 -22.16
CA ASN A 162 0.38 -4.86 -22.03
C ASN A 162 0.50 -4.44 -20.55
N ALA A 163 -0.42 -4.89 -19.69
CA ALA A 163 -0.34 -4.65 -18.25
C ALA A 163 0.93 -5.26 -17.64
N LEU A 164 1.21 -6.53 -17.96
CA LEU A 164 2.42 -7.21 -17.50
C LEU A 164 3.69 -6.53 -18.01
N ALA A 165 3.75 -6.14 -19.28
CA ALA A 165 4.91 -5.43 -19.84
C ALA A 165 5.15 -4.09 -19.11
N THR A 166 4.08 -3.30 -18.95
CA THR A 166 4.08 -2.01 -18.24
C THR A 166 4.55 -2.20 -16.78
N ASN A 167 4.01 -3.18 -16.07
CA ASN A 167 4.39 -3.46 -14.70
C ASN A 167 5.81 -4.01 -14.59
N PHE A 168 6.27 -4.81 -15.55
CA PHE A 168 7.63 -5.31 -15.58
C PHE A 168 8.66 -4.21 -15.85
N GLN A 169 8.35 -3.25 -16.73
CA GLN A 169 9.17 -2.04 -16.89
C GLN A 169 9.29 -1.27 -15.56
N HIS A 170 8.21 -1.23 -14.77
CA HIS A 170 8.28 -0.62 -13.45
C HIS A 170 9.23 -1.39 -12.50
N LEU A 171 9.14 -2.73 -12.48
CA LEU A 171 10.03 -3.58 -11.68
C LEU A 171 11.51 -3.38 -12.10
N LEU A 172 11.80 -3.33 -13.40
CA LEU A 172 13.16 -3.09 -13.90
C LEU A 172 13.68 -1.70 -13.57
N GLY A 173 12.82 -0.68 -13.59
CA GLY A 173 13.18 0.67 -13.16
C GLY A 173 13.55 0.72 -11.69
N GLN A 174 12.78 0.04 -10.84
CA GLN A 174 13.10 -0.09 -9.42
C GLN A 174 14.37 -0.92 -9.19
N LEU A 175 14.64 -1.95 -10.00
CA LEU A 175 15.87 -2.75 -9.92
C LEU A 175 17.08 -1.87 -10.17
N LEU A 176 17.00 -1.02 -11.19
CA LEU A 176 18.05 -0.07 -11.51
C LEU A 176 18.31 0.87 -10.33
N ILE A 177 17.27 1.39 -9.69
CA ILE A 177 17.40 2.24 -8.50
C ILE A 177 18.15 1.49 -7.38
N HIS A 178 17.77 0.24 -7.08
CA HIS A 178 18.43 -0.56 -6.06
C HIS A 178 19.91 -0.82 -6.38
N VAL A 179 20.21 -1.28 -7.60
CA VAL A 179 21.58 -1.57 -8.05
C VAL A 179 22.46 -0.32 -7.99
N LEU A 180 21.95 0.83 -8.44
CA LEU A 180 22.69 2.09 -8.40
C LEU A 180 22.95 2.57 -6.97
N ARG A 181 22.13 2.18 -6.00
CA ARG A 181 22.33 2.55 -4.59
C ARG A 181 23.37 1.69 -3.89
N LEU A 182 23.35 0.38 -4.15
CA LEU A 182 24.30 -0.56 -3.55
C LEU A 182 25.73 -0.42 -4.11
N HIS A 183 25.90 0.22 -5.28
CA HIS A 183 27.18 0.36 -5.99
C HIS A 183 28.02 -0.94 -6.12
N PRO A 184 27.42 -2.10 -6.42
CA PRO A 184 28.15 -3.36 -6.56
C PRO A 184 29.02 -3.37 -7.82
N ALA A 185 30.04 -4.24 -7.84
CA ALA A 185 30.68 -4.60 -9.10
C ALA A 185 29.66 -5.32 -10.01
N GLY A 186 29.71 -5.08 -11.33
CA GLY A 186 28.68 -5.57 -12.26
C GLY A 186 28.55 -7.10 -12.32
N ASP A 187 29.62 -7.82 -11.98
CA ASP A 187 29.68 -9.29 -11.90
C ASP A 187 29.30 -9.84 -10.51
N GLN A 188 29.03 -8.96 -9.55
CA GLN A 188 28.72 -9.24 -8.14
C GLN A 188 27.47 -8.48 -7.67
N LEU A 189 26.45 -8.36 -8.54
CA LEU A 189 25.17 -7.79 -8.15
C LEU A 189 24.53 -8.71 -7.10
N PRO A 190 24.03 -8.20 -5.96
CA PRO A 190 23.37 -9.03 -4.97
C PRO A 190 21.98 -9.47 -5.44
N ASP A 191 21.44 -10.48 -4.78
CA ASP A 191 20.04 -10.88 -4.95
C ASP A 191 19.12 -9.72 -4.56
N GLN A 192 18.09 -9.46 -5.38
CA GLN A 192 17.14 -8.37 -5.19
C GLN A 192 15.70 -8.84 -5.30
N GLU A 193 14.87 -8.26 -4.45
CA GLU A 193 13.42 -8.37 -4.47
C GLU A 193 12.79 -7.02 -4.76
N ILE A 194 11.77 -7.03 -5.62
CA ILE A 194 11.10 -5.83 -6.04
C ILE A 194 9.61 -6.06 -5.98
N PHE A 195 8.93 -5.17 -5.28
CA PHE A 195 7.48 -5.22 -5.16
C PHE A 195 6.86 -4.11 -6.01
N LEU A 196 5.62 -4.32 -6.43
CA LEU A 196 4.81 -3.31 -7.10
C LEU A 196 3.35 -3.50 -6.71
N ILE A 197 2.70 -2.43 -6.25
CA ILE A 197 1.25 -2.42 -6.03
C ILE A 197 0.57 -1.90 -7.28
N GLY A 198 -0.38 -2.66 -7.80
CA GLY A 198 -1.21 -2.27 -8.93
C GLY A 198 -2.66 -2.09 -8.53
N LEU A 199 -3.31 -1.09 -9.13
CA LEU A 199 -4.77 -0.94 -9.04
C LEU A 199 -5.38 -0.83 -10.44
N HIS A 200 -6.28 -1.76 -10.72
CA HIS A 200 -7.08 -1.84 -11.93
C HIS A 200 -8.56 -1.57 -11.60
N GLY A 201 -8.99 -0.32 -11.73
CA GLY A 201 -10.28 0.16 -11.26
C GLY A 201 -10.37 0.06 -9.74
N SER A 202 -11.14 -0.91 -9.26
CA SER A 202 -11.23 -1.26 -7.82
C SER A 202 -10.44 -2.52 -7.44
N LYS A 203 -9.85 -3.23 -8.41
CA LYS A 203 -9.12 -4.47 -8.20
C LYS A 203 -7.65 -4.20 -7.88
N LEU A 204 -7.23 -4.49 -6.66
CA LEU A 204 -5.85 -4.35 -6.20
C LEU A 204 -5.07 -5.64 -6.41
N HIS A 205 -3.80 -5.55 -6.81
CA HIS A 205 -2.89 -6.70 -6.88
C HIS A 205 -1.47 -6.30 -6.48
N LEU A 206 -0.68 -7.30 -6.10
CA LEU A 206 0.73 -7.17 -5.75
C LEU A 206 1.57 -8.03 -6.71
N LEU A 207 2.63 -7.43 -7.25
CA LEU A 207 3.67 -8.16 -7.98
C LEU A 207 4.95 -8.23 -7.14
N ARG A 208 5.63 -9.37 -7.18
CA ARG A 208 6.97 -9.59 -6.62
C ARG A 208 7.91 -10.11 -7.71
N GLY A 209 8.85 -9.28 -8.12
CA GLY A 209 9.97 -9.65 -9.00
C GLY A 209 11.15 -10.20 -8.20
N ILE A 210 11.67 -11.33 -8.64
CA ILE A 210 12.79 -12.04 -8.01
C ILE A 210 13.99 -11.97 -8.94
N PHE A 211 15.01 -11.21 -8.54
CA PHE A 211 16.20 -10.94 -9.33
C PHE A 211 17.42 -11.55 -8.66
N GLN A 212 17.82 -12.73 -9.14
CA GLN A 212 19.00 -13.43 -8.63
C GLN A 212 20.28 -12.74 -9.07
N SER A 213 21.25 -12.65 -8.19
CA SER A 213 22.62 -12.18 -8.39
C SER A 213 23.24 -12.78 -9.65
N SER A 214 23.22 -14.11 -9.75
CA SER A 214 23.83 -14.85 -10.84
C SER A 214 23.26 -14.49 -12.22
N LYS A 215 21.93 -14.42 -12.33
CA LYS A 215 21.23 -14.03 -13.56
C LYS A 215 21.41 -12.55 -13.86
N THR A 216 21.19 -11.70 -12.86
CA THR A 216 21.26 -10.24 -13.01
C THR A 216 22.67 -9.81 -13.43
N SER A 217 23.73 -10.33 -12.79
CA SER A 217 25.12 -10.05 -13.18
C SER A 217 25.46 -10.53 -14.59
N ARG A 218 24.98 -11.72 -14.99
CA ARG A 218 25.17 -12.21 -16.37
C ARG A 218 24.48 -11.31 -17.39
N VAL A 219 23.26 -10.85 -17.13
CA VAL A 219 22.55 -9.89 -17.99
C VAL A 219 23.29 -8.54 -17.99
N TRP A 220 23.81 -8.13 -16.84
CA TRP A 220 24.40 -6.82 -16.65
C TRP A 220 25.79 -6.66 -17.26
N CYS A 221 26.64 -7.68 -17.19
CA CYS A 221 28.03 -7.59 -17.67
C CYS A 221 28.52 -8.81 -18.46
N GLY A 222 27.66 -9.80 -18.71
CA GLY A 222 28.01 -11.03 -19.43
C GLY A 222 28.72 -12.08 -18.58
N HIS A 223 29.02 -11.79 -17.32
CA HIS A 223 29.72 -12.67 -16.40
C HIS A 223 29.09 -12.64 -15.00
N HIS A 224 29.30 -13.69 -14.22
CA HIS A 224 28.96 -13.71 -12.80
C HIS A 224 30.10 -14.37 -12.04
N ASN A 225 30.60 -13.66 -11.05
CA ASN A 225 31.72 -14.12 -10.24
C ASN A 225 31.20 -14.84 -9.00
N THR A 226 31.34 -16.17 -8.98
CA THR A 226 30.79 -17.03 -7.93
C THR A 226 31.58 -16.98 -6.62
N THR A 227 32.81 -16.43 -6.62
CA THR A 227 33.68 -16.47 -5.43
C THR A 227 33.18 -15.65 -4.24
N PHE A 228 32.30 -14.66 -4.46
CA PHE A 228 31.79 -13.80 -3.38
C PHE A 228 30.56 -14.38 -2.67
N MET A 229 29.64 -15.03 -3.39
CA MET A 229 28.35 -15.51 -2.85
C MET A 229 28.42 -16.96 -2.36
N ASP A 230 29.07 -17.87 -3.10
CA ASP A 230 29.20 -19.28 -2.67
C ASP A 230 29.98 -19.39 -1.36
N GLY A 231 30.97 -18.51 -1.12
CA GLY A 231 31.74 -18.49 0.12
C GLY A 231 30.95 -18.00 1.33
N LEU A 232 30.02 -17.05 1.15
CA LEU A 232 29.22 -16.48 2.24
C LEU A 232 27.98 -17.34 2.52
N GLU A 233 27.31 -17.86 1.48
CA GLU A 233 26.15 -18.76 1.63
C GLU A 233 26.57 -20.14 2.13
N ALA A 234 27.67 -20.71 1.63
CA ALA A 234 28.18 -21.99 2.15
C ALA A 234 28.77 -21.85 3.55
N ASN A 235 29.45 -20.73 3.88
CA ASN A 235 29.84 -20.47 5.26
C ASN A 235 28.61 -20.29 6.14
N ASN A 236 27.64 -19.43 5.79
CA ASN A 236 26.45 -19.20 6.62
C ASN A 236 25.66 -20.50 6.85
N LEU A 237 25.50 -21.35 5.83
CA LEU A 237 24.93 -22.69 5.99
C LEU A 237 25.79 -23.56 6.91
N ALA A 238 27.11 -23.58 6.73
CA ALA A 238 28.01 -24.34 7.59
C ALA A 238 28.01 -23.87 9.06
N THR A 239 28.00 -22.55 9.32
CA THR A 239 27.88 -21.98 10.67
C THR A 239 26.53 -22.33 11.29
N LEU A 240 25.44 -22.36 10.50
CA LEU A 240 24.12 -22.79 10.96
C LEU A 240 24.09 -24.28 11.33
N TYR A 241 24.85 -25.14 10.64
CA TYR A 241 24.97 -26.57 10.96
C TYR A 241 25.89 -26.87 12.16
N GLU A 242 26.90 -26.03 12.42
CA GLU A 242 27.86 -26.24 13.52
C GLU A 242 27.36 -25.76 14.89
N ASP A 243 26.37 -24.86 14.92
CA ASP A 243 25.82 -24.33 16.16
C ASP A 243 24.84 -25.32 16.81
N ARG A 244 25.32 -26.05 17.83
CA ARG A 244 24.55 -27.07 18.57
C ARG A 244 23.34 -26.53 19.34
N TYR A 245 23.12 -25.21 19.31
CA TYR A 245 21.97 -24.51 19.87
C TYR A 245 21.35 -23.60 18.81
N MET A 246 20.57 -24.17 17.88
CA MET A 246 19.81 -23.36 16.93
C MET A 246 18.74 -22.55 17.68
N SER A 247 18.94 -21.24 17.78
CA SER A 247 17.91 -20.32 18.25
C SER A 247 16.74 -20.28 17.26
N ALA A 248 15.55 -19.86 17.70
CA ALA A 248 14.40 -19.67 16.83
C ALA A 248 14.72 -18.74 15.64
N ALA A 249 15.49 -17.68 15.87
CA ALA A 249 15.94 -16.75 14.84
C ALA A 249 16.89 -17.39 13.80
N HIS A 250 17.71 -18.37 14.20
CA HIS A 250 18.55 -19.13 13.27
C HIS A 250 17.72 -20.05 12.37
N MET A 251 16.68 -20.70 12.92
CA MET A 251 15.76 -21.52 12.13
C MET A 251 14.94 -20.69 11.14
N GLU A 252 14.51 -19.49 11.53
CA GLU A 252 13.77 -18.56 10.67
C GLU A 252 14.61 -18.10 9.48
N ARG A 253 15.86 -17.64 9.72
CA ARG A 253 16.80 -17.29 8.65
C ARG A 253 17.10 -18.47 7.72
N PHE A 254 17.22 -19.68 8.26
CA PHE A 254 17.41 -20.88 7.46
C PHE A 254 16.19 -21.21 6.60
N ALA A 255 14.98 -21.13 7.16
CA ALA A 255 13.74 -21.33 6.42
C ALA A 255 13.57 -20.29 5.30
N GLU A 256 13.95 -19.04 5.52
CA GLU A 256 13.96 -17.98 4.51
C GLU A 256 14.96 -18.27 3.39
N GLN A 257 16.18 -18.69 3.73
CA GLN A 257 17.18 -19.08 2.73
C GLN A 257 16.70 -20.27 1.90
N LEU A 258 16.09 -21.29 2.53
CA LEU A 258 15.48 -22.40 1.80
C LEU A 258 14.31 -21.96 0.92
N HIS A 259 13.44 -21.08 1.41
CA HIS A 259 12.32 -20.54 0.64
C HIS A 259 12.83 -19.77 -0.58
N TRP A 260 13.88 -18.96 -0.42
CA TRP A 260 14.53 -18.28 -1.54
C TRP A 260 15.13 -19.27 -2.55
N LEU A 261 15.75 -20.34 -2.07
CA LEU A 261 16.29 -21.41 -2.92
C LEU A 261 15.21 -22.19 -3.66
N GLN A 262 14.02 -22.38 -3.07
CA GLN A 262 12.87 -22.98 -3.75
C GLN A 262 12.32 -22.04 -4.84
N LEU A 263 12.14 -20.75 -4.49
CA LEU A 263 11.75 -19.72 -5.44
C LEU A 263 12.76 -19.55 -6.58
N SER A 264 14.03 -19.92 -6.36
CA SER A 264 15.07 -19.89 -7.38
C SER A 264 15.19 -21.18 -8.21
N ARG A 265 14.76 -22.34 -7.69
CA ARG A 265 14.94 -23.66 -8.31
C ARG A 265 13.73 -24.23 -9.06
N ASP A 266 12.49 -23.86 -8.71
CA ASP A 266 11.32 -24.59 -9.19
C ASP A 266 10.89 -24.21 -10.63
N GLU A 267 11.58 -24.69 -11.66
CA GLU A 267 10.91 -25.03 -12.92
C GLU A 267 10.39 -26.48 -12.82
N PRO A 268 9.16 -26.78 -13.27
CA PRO A 268 8.68 -28.16 -13.35
C PRO A 268 9.64 -28.98 -14.23
N GLU A 269 9.74 -30.27 -13.94
CA GLU A 269 10.65 -31.27 -14.56
C GLU A 269 10.48 -31.49 -16.09
N ALA A 270 9.89 -30.54 -16.81
CA ALA A 270 9.66 -30.54 -18.24
C ALA A 270 10.61 -29.60 -19.03
N SER A 271 11.87 -29.49 -18.62
CA SER A 271 13.05 -29.58 -19.50
C SER A 271 14.30 -29.04 -18.78
N ALA A 272 15.17 -29.96 -18.36
CA ALA A 272 16.50 -29.66 -17.82
C ALA A 272 17.46 -28.99 -18.85
N THR A 273 16.93 -28.46 -19.95
CA THR A 273 17.64 -27.71 -21.00
C THR A 273 17.26 -26.23 -21.03
N GLU A 274 16.11 -25.82 -20.49
CA GLU A 274 15.67 -24.40 -20.46
C GLU A 274 16.02 -23.69 -19.14
N SER A 275 16.50 -24.42 -18.12
CA SER A 275 16.96 -23.89 -16.82
C SER A 275 18.26 -23.06 -16.89
N ALA A 276 18.67 -22.60 -18.07
CA ALA A 276 19.99 -22.00 -18.32
C ALA A 276 19.96 -20.57 -18.88
N ASP A 277 18.80 -20.03 -19.28
CA ASP A 277 18.75 -18.67 -19.84
C ASP A 277 18.90 -17.61 -18.74
N PRO A 278 20.00 -16.83 -18.71
CA PRO A 278 20.19 -15.76 -17.74
C PRO A 278 19.18 -14.61 -17.90
N SER A 279 18.45 -14.53 -19.02
CA SER A 279 17.50 -13.46 -19.31
C SER A 279 16.08 -13.70 -18.77
N VAL A 280 15.78 -14.90 -18.25
CA VAL A 280 14.46 -15.24 -17.73
C VAL A 280 14.40 -15.04 -16.21
N PHE A 281 13.53 -14.11 -15.78
CA PHE A 281 13.27 -13.78 -14.39
C PHE A 281 11.86 -14.16 -13.96
N ARG A 282 11.70 -14.46 -12.67
CA ARG A 282 10.41 -14.83 -12.08
C ARG A 282 9.70 -13.60 -11.54
N VAL A 283 8.46 -13.42 -11.94
CA VAL A 283 7.54 -12.44 -11.37
C VAL A 283 6.33 -13.18 -10.84
N LEU A 284 6.07 -13.05 -9.55
CA LEU A 284 4.90 -13.62 -8.89
C LEU A 284 3.81 -12.55 -8.82
N SER A 285 2.57 -12.94 -9.09
CA SER A 285 1.40 -12.08 -8.90
C SER A 285 0.51 -12.65 -7.82
N SER A 286 -0.04 -11.80 -6.97
CA SER A 286 -1.21 -12.14 -6.18
C SER A 286 -2.43 -12.32 -7.09
N LYS A 287 -3.52 -12.90 -6.54
CA LYS A 287 -4.86 -12.68 -7.10
C LYS A 287 -5.21 -11.18 -7.07
N GLU A 288 -6.20 -10.81 -7.86
CA GLU A 288 -6.81 -9.48 -7.79
C GLU A 288 -7.85 -9.44 -6.65
N TYR A 289 -7.86 -8.35 -5.87
CA TYR A 289 -8.78 -8.12 -4.75
C TYR A 289 -9.68 -6.91 -5.06
N ASP A 290 -10.97 -7.10 -5.27
CA ASP A 290 -11.95 -6.02 -5.39
C ASP A 290 -12.18 -5.35 -4.03
N LEU A 291 -11.71 -4.12 -3.90
CA LEU A 291 -11.78 -3.35 -2.66
C LEU A 291 -13.22 -2.99 -2.24
N TRP A 292 -14.22 -3.24 -3.10
CA TRP A 292 -15.63 -3.10 -2.75
C TRP A 292 -16.21 -4.28 -1.97
N LEU A 293 -15.57 -5.44 -1.98
CA LEU A 293 -16.04 -6.65 -1.30
C LEU A 293 -15.35 -6.78 0.06
N LYS A 294 -16.12 -7.05 1.12
CA LYS A 294 -15.63 -7.11 2.50
C LYS A 294 -14.46 -8.08 2.68
N ASP A 295 -14.63 -9.32 2.22
CA ASP A 295 -13.62 -10.37 2.39
C ASP A 295 -12.34 -10.05 1.60
N GLU A 296 -12.48 -9.59 0.36
CA GLU A 296 -11.33 -9.25 -0.48
C GLU A 296 -10.62 -7.98 -0.01
N PHE A 297 -11.36 -6.99 0.50
CA PHE A 297 -10.79 -5.82 1.15
C PHE A 297 -9.99 -6.22 2.40
N LYS A 298 -10.53 -7.09 3.25
CA LYS A 298 -9.84 -7.60 4.43
C LYS A 298 -8.55 -8.33 4.06
N ASP A 299 -8.59 -9.15 3.03
CA ASP A 299 -7.41 -9.85 2.53
C ASP A 299 -6.38 -8.89 1.89
N ALA A 300 -6.82 -7.85 1.19
CA ALA A 300 -5.94 -6.81 0.67
C ALA A 300 -5.24 -6.03 1.79
N VAL A 301 -5.96 -5.65 2.85
CA VAL A 301 -5.39 -5.01 4.05
C VAL A 301 -4.36 -5.92 4.71
N ARG A 302 -4.65 -7.22 4.84
CA ARG A 302 -3.72 -8.22 5.39
C ARG A 302 -2.46 -8.33 4.55
N LEU A 303 -2.60 -8.43 3.23
CA LEU A 303 -1.49 -8.54 2.29
C LEU A 303 -0.56 -7.33 2.39
N ILE A 304 -1.11 -6.12 2.34
CA ILE A 304 -0.34 -4.88 2.44
C ILE A 304 0.32 -4.76 3.83
N SER A 305 -0.38 -5.14 4.89
CA SER A 305 0.17 -5.09 6.24
C SER A 305 1.34 -6.04 6.42
N ALA A 306 1.20 -7.29 5.95
CA ALA A 306 2.27 -8.27 5.96
C ALA A 306 3.48 -7.81 5.12
N LEU A 307 3.22 -7.18 3.96
CA LEU A 307 4.28 -6.61 3.14
C LEU A 307 5.00 -5.46 3.86
N ALA A 308 4.29 -4.56 4.52
CA ALA A 308 4.90 -3.46 5.27
C ALA A 308 5.78 -3.98 6.42
N MET A 309 5.31 -5.00 7.16
CA MET A 309 6.09 -5.68 8.19
C MET A 309 7.34 -6.35 7.60
N TYR A 310 7.20 -7.06 6.49
CA TYR A 310 8.32 -7.69 5.81
C TYR A 310 9.36 -6.67 5.35
N LEU A 311 8.92 -5.57 4.74
CA LEU A 311 9.82 -4.49 4.32
C LEU A 311 10.57 -3.88 5.53
N MET A 312 9.87 -3.68 6.65
CA MET A 312 10.43 -3.12 7.89
C MET A 312 11.00 -4.17 8.86
N SER A 313 11.37 -5.36 8.36
CA SER A 313 11.95 -6.45 9.20
C SER A 313 13.48 -6.50 9.15
N GLY A 314 14.11 -5.80 8.22
CA GLY A 314 15.54 -5.97 7.91
C GLY A 314 15.87 -7.15 6.99
N GLN A 315 14.90 -8.02 6.69
CA GLN A 315 15.12 -9.23 5.88
C GLN A 315 14.81 -9.02 4.39
N ALA A 316 14.11 -7.93 4.04
CA ALA A 316 13.77 -7.62 2.68
C ALA A 316 15.03 -7.37 1.84
N ARG A 317 15.16 -8.10 0.72
CA ARG A 317 16.26 -7.93 -0.26
C ARG A 317 16.02 -6.74 -1.18
N CYS A 318 15.64 -5.60 -0.60
CA CYS A 318 15.39 -4.35 -1.28
C CYS A 318 16.63 -3.47 -1.08
N GLY A 319 17.39 -3.18 -2.13
CA GLY A 319 18.71 -2.54 -2.01
C GLY A 319 18.73 -1.24 -1.22
N ILE A 320 17.64 -0.45 -1.27
CA ILE A 320 17.52 0.77 -0.46
C ILE A 320 17.41 0.44 1.03
N LEU A 321 16.60 -0.56 1.38
CA LEU A 321 16.39 -0.98 2.76
C LEU A 321 17.62 -1.71 3.31
N GLN A 322 18.29 -2.51 2.48
CA GLN A 322 19.57 -3.13 2.82
C GLN A 322 20.61 -2.06 3.18
N GLU A 323 20.79 -1.05 2.33
CA GLU A 323 21.71 0.06 2.60
C GLU A 323 21.39 0.78 3.93
N ILE A 324 20.12 1.05 4.22
CA ILE A 324 19.72 1.77 5.44
C ILE A 324 19.88 0.88 6.68
N PHE A 325 19.36 -0.34 6.65
CA PHE A 325 19.34 -1.22 7.82
C PHE A 325 20.70 -1.88 8.09
N GLU A 326 21.62 -1.90 7.12
CA GLU A 326 23.03 -2.22 7.38
C GLU A 326 23.73 -1.11 8.19
N LEU A 327 23.38 0.17 7.95
CA LEU A 327 23.90 1.30 8.72
C LEU A 327 23.29 1.40 10.11
N PHE A 328 22.00 1.04 10.23
CA PHE A 328 21.22 1.07 11.46
C PHE A 328 20.67 -0.33 11.76
N PRO A 329 21.55 -1.29 12.13
CA PRO A 329 21.13 -2.65 12.40
C PRO A 329 20.17 -2.66 13.59
N TYR A 330 19.17 -3.53 13.54
CA TYR A 330 18.35 -3.84 14.71
C TYR A 330 19.28 -4.15 15.87
N GLY A 331 19.11 -3.44 17.00
CA GLY A 331 19.91 -3.67 18.19
C GLY A 331 19.89 -5.16 18.51
N THR A 332 21.05 -5.81 18.52
CA THR A 332 21.21 -7.19 18.97
C THR A 332 21.04 -7.24 20.48
N GLY A 333 19.82 -6.98 20.96
CA GLY A 333 19.37 -7.13 22.33
C GLY A 333 18.79 -8.52 22.55
N LEU A 334 19.59 -9.56 22.37
CA LEU A 334 19.32 -10.85 23.00
C LEU A 334 19.92 -10.84 24.41
N THR A 335 19.26 -10.15 25.33
CA THR A 335 19.26 -10.47 26.77
C THR A 335 17.96 -9.93 27.34
N GLY A 336 17.17 -10.84 27.91
CA GLY A 336 15.78 -10.61 28.23
C GLY A 336 15.52 -9.53 29.27
N GLU A 337 14.28 -9.11 29.28
CA GLU A 337 13.47 -9.24 30.48
C GLU A 337 12.05 -9.57 30.04
N ASP A 338 11.57 -10.68 30.56
CA ASP A 338 10.17 -11.04 30.61
C ASP A 338 9.36 -9.82 31.08
N LYS A 339 8.60 -9.23 30.16
CA LYS A 339 7.29 -8.71 30.51
C LYS A 339 6.25 -9.69 30.01
N SER A 340 6.27 -10.88 30.62
CA SER A 340 5.05 -11.63 30.84
C SER A 340 4.20 -10.87 31.86
N ASP A 341 3.63 -9.74 31.44
CA ASP A 341 2.42 -9.26 32.08
C ASP A 341 1.33 -10.23 31.65
N GLY A 342 0.99 -11.13 32.57
CA GLY A 342 -0.17 -12.00 32.46
C GLY A 342 -1.43 -11.16 32.44
N VAL A 343 -1.72 -10.54 31.29
CA VAL A 343 -3.04 -10.09 30.94
C VAL A 343 -3.76 -11.36 30.50
N ALA A 344 -4.83 -11.70 31.22
CA ALA A 344 -5.71 -12.80 30.83
C ALA A 344 -6.07 -12.62 29.35
N GLU A 345 -5.90 -13.68 28.54
CA GLU A 345 -6.54 -13.79 27.23
C GLU A 345 -8.06 -13.74 27.44
N GLU A 346 -8.64 -12.57 27.70
CA GLU A 346 -9.90 -12.23 27.04
C GLU A 346 -9.62 -12.37 25.55
N SER A 347 -10.48 -13.10 24.84
CA SER A 347 -10.23 -13.32 23.42
C SER A 347 -10.19 -11.96 22.75
N ILE A 348 -9.22 -11.73 21.87
CA ILE A 348 -9.10 -10.47 21.11
C ILE A 348 -10.44 -10.12 20.43
N ASP A 349 -11.23 -11.14 20.10
CA ASP A 349 -12.58 -11.02 19.58
C ASP A 349 -13.54 -10.33 20.57
N ASP A 350 -13.48 -10.64 21.87
CA ASP A 350 -14.30 -10.00 22.92
C ASP A 350 -13.96 -8.50 23.11
N GLU A 351 -12.68 -8.13 22.95
CA GLU A 351 -12.26 -6.72 22.99
C GLU A 351 -12.80 -5.94 21.77
N ILE A 352 -12.70 -6.53 20.59
CA ILE A 352 -13.23 -5.94 19.36
C ILE A 352 -14.76 -5.80 19.43
N GLU A 353 -15.47 -6.80 19.96
CA GLU A 353 -16.92 -6.72 20.15
C GLU A 353 -17.33 -5.61 21.11
N ARG A 354 -16.60 -5.43 22.23
CA ARG A 354 -16.83 -4.32 23.16
C ARG A 354 -16.61 -2.96 22.50
N GLU A 355 -15.49 -2.78 21.80
CA GLU A 355 -15.25 -1.54 21.05
C GLU A 355 -16.35 -1.25 20.02
N GLN A 356 -16.81 -2.28 19.31
CA GLN A 356 -17.91 -2.13 18.34
C GLN A 356 -19.18 -1.65 19.03
N LEU A 357 -19.52 -2.23 20.18
CA LEU A 357 -20.68 -1.86 20.95
C LEU A 357 -20.57 -0.41 21.47
N ASP A 358 -19.40 -0.02 21.97
CA ASP A 358 -19.14 1.36 22.42
C ASP A 358 -19.29 2.37 21.29
N LEU A 359 -18.82 2.04 20.08
CA LEU A 359 -18.99 2.91 18.90
C LEU A 359 -20.45 3.01 18.47
N LEU A 360 -21.20 1.90 18.52
CA LEU A 360 -22.63 1.92 18.22
C LEU A 360 -23.38 2.77 19.24
N LEU A 361 -23.02 2.70 20.53
CA LEU A 361 -23.59 3.55 21.57
C LEU A 361 -23.28 5.04 21.32
N GLN A 362 -22.04 5.37 20.96
CA GLN A 362 -21.65 6.74 20.61
C GLN A 362 -22.38 7.25 19.35
N GLU A 363 -22.58 6.39 18.35
CA GLU A 363 -23.35 6.73 17.15
C GLU A 363 -24.82 7.04 17.49
N ILE A 364 -25.43 6.26 18.38
CA ILE A 364 -26.79 6.51 18.89
C ILE A 364 -26.84 7.84 19.65
N GLU A 365 -25.87 8.10 20.54
CA GLU A 365 -25.81 9.34 21.32
C GLU A 365 -25.68 10.58 20.41
N ILE A 366 -24.80 10.51 19.40
CA ILE A 366 -24.65 11.58 18.41
C ILE A 366 -25.93 11.77 17.60
N ALA A 367 -26.59 10.68 17.19
CA ALA A 367 -27.86 10.75 16.46
C ALA A 367 -28.97 11.42 17.29
N GLU A 368 -29.09 11.08 18.58
CA GLU A 368 -30.03 11.74 19.49
C GLU A 368 -29.71 13.22 19.70
N MET A 369 -28.43 13.56 19.86
CA MET A 369 -28.00 14.95 19.98
C MET A 369 -28.33 15.74 18.72
N GLU A 370 -28.15 15.15 17.55
CA GLU A 370 -28.48 15.76 16.26
C GLU A 370 -29.98 15.93 16.04
N GLU A 371 -30.80 14.97 16.47
CA GLU A 371 -32.25 15.12 16.41
C GLU A 371 -32.73 16.23 17.37
N LYS A 372 -32.22 16.25 18.61
CA LYS A 372 -32.50 17.31 19.58
C LYS A 372 -32.05 18.68 19.05
N LYS A 373 -30.88 18.74 18.40
CA LYS A 373 -30.38 19.95 17.76
C LYS A 373 -31.23 20.35 16.55
N ALA A 374 -31.61 19.43 15.68
CA ALA A 374 -32.45 19.70 14.53
C ALA A 374 -33.85 20.18 14.92
N LEU A 375 -34.41 19.64 16.02
CA LEU A 375 -35.68 20.10 16.58
C LEU A 375 -35.52 21.51 17.16
N LYS A 376 -34.44 21.78 17.91
CA LYS A 376 -34.09 23.13 18.37
C LYS A 376 -33.89 24.08 17.20
N ASP A 377 -33.18 23.67 16.14
CA ASP A 377 -32.92 24.49 14.96
C ASP A 377 -34.20 24.71 14.15
N ARG A 378 -35.13 23.76 14.08
CA ARG A 378 -36.48 23.97 13.52
C ARG A 378 -37.29 24.94 14.36
N PHE A 379 -37.24 24.82 15.68
CA PHE A 379 -37.91 25.76 16.59
C PHE A 379 -37.29 27.16 16.48
N LEU A 380 -35.97 27.25 16.42
CA LEU A 380 -35.23 28.50 16.19
C LEU A 380 -35.47 29.04 14.79
N ALA A 381 -35.65 28.21 13.76
CA ALA A 381 -36.00 28.63 12.41
C ALA A 381 -37.44 29.14 12.34
N GLN A 382 -38.40 28.48 12.99
CA GLN A 382 -39.78 28.97 13.14
C GLN A 382 -39.83 30.26 13.94
N ALA A 383 -39.06 30.35 15.04
CA ALA A 383 -38.91 31.56 15.83
C ALA A 383 -38.21 32.66 15.01
N ARG A 384 -37.19 32.32 14.22
CA ARG A 384 -36.47 33.23 13.34
C ARG A 384 -37.32 33.69 12.17
N ASP A 385 -38.20 32.85 11.64
CA ASP A 385 -39.18 33.21 10.60
C ASP A 385 -40.28 34.09 11.18
N SER A 386 -40.71 33.85 12.43
CA SER A 386 -41.59 34.77 13.16
C SER A 386 -40.91 36.10 13.53
N MET A 387 -39.58 36.10 13.70
CA MET A 387 -38.77 37.31 13.92
C MET A 387 -38.25 37.92 12.61
N ARG A 388 -38.42 37.27 11.45
CA ARG A 388 -38.00 37.80 10.14
C ARG A 388 -38.97 38.83 9.58
N GLU A 389 -40.12 39.02 10.24
CA GLU A 389 -40.91 40.25 10.16
C GLU A 389 -40.20 41.47 10.82
N THR A 390 -39.09 41.26 11.54
CA THR A 390 -38.30 42.32 12.17
C THR A 390 -36.79 42.01 12.17
N ALA A 391 -36.12 42.41 11.08
CA ALA A 391 -34.70 42.78 10.96
C ALA A 391 -33.57 41.80 11.40
N VAL A 392 -32.74 41.42 10.39
CA VAL A 392 -31.26 41.46 10.27
C VAL A 392 -30.46 41.43 11.60
N ASP A 393 -29.62 40.43 11.93
CA ASP A 393 -28.39 40.05 11.21
C ASP A 393 -27.74 38.72 11.70
N ARG A 394 -26.70 38.27 11.00
CA ARG A 394 -25.95 37.00 11.11
C ARG A 394 -24.63 37.14 11.88
N ILE A 395 -24.23 36.15 12.70
CA ILE A 395 -22.82 35.67 12.85
C ILE A 395 -22.81 34.15 13.14
N GLY A 396 -21.91 33.43 12.45
CA GLY A 396 -21.75 31.98 12.45
C GLY A 396 -20.75 31.44 13.49
N GLY A 397 -20.93 30.16 13.82
CA GLY A 397 -20.24 29.45 14.91
C GLY A 397 -18.89 28.85 14.57
N LEU A 398 -18.22 28.42 15.65
CA LEU A 398 -16.90 27.79 15.72
C LEU A 398 -16.77 26.54 14.84
N ARG A 399 -15.61 26.45 14.16
CA ARG A 399 -14.99 25.22 13.62
C ARG A 399 -14.08 24.62 14.68
N GLU A 400 -14.09 23.29 14.78
CA GLU A 400 -12.99 22.38 15.20
C GLU A 400 -13.64 20.97 15.18
N CYS A 401 -13.15 19.93 14.49
CA CYS A 401 -11.79 19.47 14.30
C CYS A 401 -11.54 19.11 12.81
N HIS A 402 -10.51 19.70 12.21
CA HIS A 402 -10.16 19.52 10.80
C HIS A 402 -8.68 19.17 10.69
N HIS A 403 -8.35 18.07 10.00
CA HIS A 403 -6.97 17.81 9.58
C HIS A 403 -6.70 18.58 8.27
N PRO A 404 -5.81 19.59 8.26
CA PRO A 404 -5.68 20.57 7.17
C PRO A 404 -5.37 19.99 5.78
N TRP A 405 -4.83 18.78 5.69
CA TRP A 405 -4.45 18.19 4.40
C TRP A 405 -5.57 17.40 3.71
N TRP A 406 -6.75 17.30 4.32
CA TRP A 406 -7.94 16.66 3.73
C TRP A 406 -8.82 17.61 2.92
N ASP A 407 -8.55 18.93 2.90
CA ASP A 407 -9.38 19.97 2.26
C ASP A 407 -9.74 19.65 0.79
N TRP A 408 -8.81 19.05 0.03
CA TRP A 408 -9.02 18.71 -1.39
C TRP A 408 -10.02 17.56 -1.63
N VAL A 409 -10.39 16.79 -0.59
CA VAL A 409 -11.40 15.72 -0.63
C VAL A 409 -12.83 16.26 -0.37
N TRP A 410 -12.95 17.53 0.03
CA TRP A 410 -14.21 18.14 0.51
C TRP A 410 -14.85 19.15 -0.44
N ASP A 411 -14.22 19.47 -1.58
CA ASP A 411 -14.90 20.21 -2.65
C ASP A 411 -15.83 19.26 -3.42
N ASP A 412 -16.92 18.87 -2.76
CA ASP A 412 -18.15 18.58 -3.47
C ASP A 412 -18.67 19.97 -3.92
N GLU A 413 -18.40 20.37 -5.15
CA GLU A 413 -19.07 21.52 -5.77
C GLU A 413 -20.59 21.24 -5.77
N GLU A 414 -21.28 21.66 -4.70
CA GLU A 414 -22.68 22.03 -4.77
C GLU A 414 -22.79 23.30 -5.62
N THR A 415 -22.67 23.16 -6.95
CA THR A 415 -23.17 24.14 -7.90
C THR A 415 -24.59 23.76 -8.34
N ASP A 416 -25.48 23.62 -7.37
CA ASP A 416 -26.92 23.61 -7.65
C ASP A 416 -27.43 25.05 -7.80
N GLY A 417 -27.74 25.40 -9.05
CA GLY A 417 -28.90 26.23 -9.35
C GLY A 417 -28.87 27.69 -8.94
N LYS A 418 -28.10 28.52 -9.65
CA LYS A 418 -28.59 29.86 -10.02
C LYS A 418 -28.65 30.01 -11.53
N MET A 419 -29.81 29.65 -12.08
CA MET A 419 -30.29 30.21 -13.34
C MET A 419 -30.29 31.74 -13.22
N GLY A 420 -29.32 32.39 -13.87
CA GLY A 420 -29.38 33.80 -14.22
C GLY A 420 -30.03 33.95 -15.59
N VAL A 421 -31.35 34.12 -15.58
CA VAL A 421 -32.14 34.63 -16.70
C VAL A 421 -31.56 35.96 -17.17
N GLY A 422 -31.36 36.12 -18.47
CA GLY A 422 -30.87 37.37 -19.06
C GLY A 422 -31.84 38.54 -18.90
N ARG A 423 -31.28 39.76 -18.91
CA ARG A 423 -31.81 40.93 -19.63
C ARG A 423 -30.85 42.12 -19.53
N ASN A 424 -30.60 42.68 -20.71
CA ASN A 424 -29.94 43.94 -21.10
C ASN A 424 -28.43 44.08 -20.88
#